data_AF-A0A8S0H0J5-F1
#
_entry.id   AF-A0A8S0H0J5-F1
#
_cell.length_a   1.000
_cell.length_b   1.000
_cell.length_c   1.000
_cell.angle_alpha   90.00
_cell.angle_beta   90.00
_cell.angle_gamma   90.00
#
_symmetry.space_group_name_H-M   'P 1'
#
loop_
_entity.id
_entity.type
_entity.pdbx_description
1 polymer ?
#
loop_
_entity_poly.entity_id
_entity_poly.type
_entity_poly.pdbx_seq_one_letter_code
_entity_poly.pdbx_strand_id
1 'polypeptide(L)'
;MDGLSVSVVPKERAGMASGIFSTTRVAGEGIALALVVALLAGLLQHALADQALPAETLMGAARQLAGGDLPGTLAALPALGREGLLALYGQAFSQLLQVLTLMTLLAALVVWVTLREPRQPGPPAA
;
A
#
# COMPACT_ATOMS: atom_id res chain seq x y z
N MET A 1 7.04 16.06 -11.70
CA MET A 1 6.89 15.01 -12.74
C MET A 1 6.61 15.66 -14.11
N ASP A 2 6.92 16.96 -14.24
CA ASP A 2 6.30 17.83 -15.26
C ASP A 2 7.24 18.10 -16.45
N GLY A 3 8.52 17.75 -16.33
CA GLY A 3 9.51 18.01 -17.38
C GLY A 3 9.50 17.01 -18.55
N LEU A 4 9.19 15.74 -18.29
CA LEU A 4 9.25 14.68 -19.33
C LEU A 4 7.98 14.64 -20.19
N SER A 5 6.78 14.79 -19.60
CA SER A 5 5.50 14.80 -20.35
C SER A 5 5.29 16.05 -21.22
N VAL A 6 6.03 17.13 -20.99
CA VAL A 6 5.98 18.37 -21.79
C VAL A 6 6.98 18.34 -22.96
N SER A 7 7.96 17.42 -22.93
CA SER A 7 9.03 17.34 -23.94
C SER A 7 8.66 16.54 -25.20
N VAL A 8 7.57 15.76 -25.17
CA VAL A 8 7.17 14.83 -26.25
C VAL A 8 5.76 15.09 -26.82
N VAL A 9 5.08 16.17 -26.40
CA VAL A 9 3.69 16.46 -26.83
C VAL A 9 3.56 17.91 -27.32
N PRO A 10 2.89 18.18 -28.46
CA PRO A 10 2.60 19.54 -28.93
C PRO A 10 1.93 20.39 -27.83
N LYS A 11 2.31 21.67 -27.73
CA LYS A 11 1.89 22.58 -26.65
C LYS A 11 0.37 22.69 -26.51
N GLU A 12 -0.39 22.46 -27.59
CA GLU A 12 -1.85 22.52 -27.56
C GLU A 12 -2.51 21.35 -26.80
N ARG A 13 -1.79 20.25 -26.52
CA ARG A 13 -2.33 19.05 -25.84
C ARG A 13 -1.66 18.69 -24.52
N ALA A 14 -0.63 19.44 -24.11
CA ALA A 14 0.09 19.21 -22.85
C ALA A 14 -0.82 19.27 -21.61
N GLY A 15 -1.85 20.13 -21.63
CA GLY A 15 -2.86 20.23 -20.57
C GLY A 15 -3.70 18.97 -20.39
N MET A 16 -4.11 18.31 -21.48
CA MET A 16 -4.87 17.05 -21.41
C MET A 16 -4.01 15.89 -20.89
N ALA A 17 -2.75 15.80 -21.33
CA ALA A 17 -1.83 14.77 -20.85
C ALA A 17 -1.55 14.90 -19.34
N SER A 18 -1.26 16.11 -18.86
CA SER A 18 -1.06 16.40 -17.43
C SER A 18 -2.31 16.09 -16.59
N GLY A 19 -3.50 16.38 -17.13
CA GLY A 19 -4.78 16.04 -16.50
C GLY A 19 -4.94 14.54 -16.24
N ILE A 20 -4.64 13.69 -17.22
CA ILE A 20 -4.75 12.22 -17.09
C ILE A 20 -3.78 11.67 -16.03
N PHE A 21 -2.54 12.18 -15.99
CA PHE A 21 -1.57 11.74 -14.97
C PHE A 21 -1.98 12.16 -13.56
N SER A 22 -2.51 13.37 -13.42
CA SER A 22 -2.93 13.91 -12.11
C SER A 22 -4.14 13.15 -11.55
N THR A 23 -5.14 12.84 -12.37
CA THR A 23 -6.30 12.05 -11.92
C THR A 23 -5.93 10.61 -11.59
N THR A 24 -5.08 9.97 -12.41
CA THR A 24 -4.58 8.61 -12.16
C THR A 24 -3.80 8.54 -10.85
N ARG A 25 -2.99 9.56 -10.56
CA ARG A 25 -2.25 9.67 -9.30
C ARG A 25 -3.18 9.74 -8.10
N VAL A 26 -4.13 10.69 -8.10
CA VAL A 26 -5.05 10.88 -6.96
C VAL A 26 -5.93 9.65 -6.75
N ALA A 27 -6.44 9.05 -7.84
CA ALA A 27 -7.18 7.78 -7.76
C ALA A 27 -6.30 6.66 -7.17
N GLY A 28 -5.03 6.59 -7.57
CA GLY A 28 -4.05 5.65 -7.05
C GLY A 28 -3.78 5.82 -5.54
N GLU A 29 -3.64 7.06 -5.07
CA GLU A 29 -3.48 7.36 -3.64
C GLU A 29 -4.68 6.86 -2.81
N GLY A 30 -5.91 7.06 -3.32
CA GLY A 30 -7.13 6.55 -2.67
C GLY A 30 -7.20 5.01 -2.62
N ILE A 31 -6.89 4.35 -3.74
CA ILE A 31 -6.83 2.88 -3.81
C ILE A 31 -5.77 2.33 -2.86
N ALA A 32 -4.61 2.98 -2.77
CA ALA A 32 -3.53 2.57 -1.88
C ALA A 32 -3.98 2.60 -0.41
N LEU A 33 -4.65 3.68 0.04
CA LEU A 33 -5.18 3.76 1.41
C LEU A 33 -6.21 2.67 1.70
N ALA A 34 -7.14 2.40 0.76
CA ALA A 34 -8.13 1.35 0.91
C ALA A 34 -7.48 -0.04 1.03
N LEU A 35 -6.49 -0.34 0.20
CA LEU A 35 -5.74 -1.59 0.24
C LEU A 35 -4.96 -1.73 1.55
N VAL A 36 -4.31 -0.68 2.03
CA VAL A 36 -3.57 -0.70 3.30
C VAL A 36 -4.47 -1.08 4.47
N VAL A 37 -5.64 -0.46 4.58
CA VAL A 37 -6.61 -0.77 5.65
C VAL A 37 -7.14 -2.20 5.52
N ALA A 38 -7.47 -2.64 4.30
CA ALA A 38 -7.96 -3.99 4.05
C ALA A 38 -6.91 -5.07 4.38
N LEU A 39 -5.64 -4.84 3.99
CA LEU A 39 -4.53 -5.73 4.30
C LEU A 39 -4.28 -5.80 5.79
N LEU A 40 -4.27 -4.67 6.51
CA LEU A 40 -4.11 -4.66 7.96
C LEU A 40 -5.21 -5.46 8.66
N ALA A 41 -6.48 -5.27 8.25
CA ALA A 41 -7.60 -6.03 8.77
C ALA A 41 -7.48 -7.53 8.48
N GLY A 42 -6.96 -7.92 7.31
CA GLY A 42 -6.68 -9.32 6.97
C GLY A 42 -5.56 -9.93 7.81
N LEU A 43 -4.46 -9.21 8.00
CA LEU A 43 -3.34 -9.65 8.84
C LEU A 43 -3.75 -9.80 10.31
N LEU A 44 -4.57 -8.88 10.82
CA LEU A 44 -5.12 -8.96 12.17
C LEU A 44 -6.10 -10.13 12.32
N GLN A 45 -6.93 -10.42 11.32
CA GLN A 45 -7.78 -11.63 11.31
C GLN A 45 -6.93 -12.89 11.40
N HIS A 46 -5.85 -12.97 10.63
CA HIS A 46 -4.94 -14.11 10.65
C HIS A 46 -4.24 -14.24 12.01
N ALA A 47 -3.77 -13.13 12.58
CA ALA A 47 -3.11 -13.12 13.88
C ALA A 47 -4.06 -13.48 15.04
N LEU A 48 -5.36 -13.20 14.89
CA LEU A 48 -6.41 -13.58 15.84
C LEU A 48 -6.96 -15.00 15.62
N ALA A 49 -6.64 -15.66 14.50
CA ALA A 49 -7.21 -16.95 14.13
C ALA A 49 -6.86 -18.08 15.11
N ASP A 50 -5.74 -17.96 15.83
CA ASP A 50 -5.31 -18.92 16.84
C ASP A 50 -6.13 -18.85 18.14
N GLN A 51 -6.98 -17.82 18.28
CA GLN A 51 -7.86 -17.67 19.43
C GLN A 51 -9.08 -18.59 19.28
N ALA A 52 -9.41 -19.32 20.34
CA ALA A 52 -10.57 -20.22 20.39
C ALA A 52 -11.91 -19.46 20.52
N LEU A 53 -12.20 -18.56 19.58
CA LEU A 53 -13.38 -17.71 19.54
C LEU A 53 -14.14 -17.87 18.22
N PRO A 54 -15.43 -17.51 18.18
CA PRO A 54 -16.21 -17.55 16.95
C PRO A 54 -15.61 -16.67 15.86
N ALA A 55 -15.57 -17.18 14.63
CA ALA A 55 -14.98 -16.48 13.48
C ALA A 55 -15.60 -15.08 13.24
N GLU A 56 -16.91 -14.92 13.48
CA GLU A 56 -17.58 -13.62 13.34
C GLU A 56 -17.08 -12.58 14.36
N THR A 57 -16.86 -13.00 15.61
CA THR A 57 -16.30 -12.14 16.67
C THR A 57 -14.88 -11.73 16.34
N LEU A 58 -14.05 -12.67 15.87
CA LEU A 58 -12.68 -12.41 15.47
C LEU A 58 -12.61 -11.45 14.27
N MET A 59 -13.47 -11.65 13.27
CA MET A 59 -13.55 -10.78 12.10
C MET A 59 -14.01 -9.36 12.47
N GLY A 60 -15.01 -9.23 13.36
CA GLY A 60 -15.47 -7.95 13.88
C GLY A 60 -14.37 -7.22 14.66
N ALA A 61 -13.71 -7.92 15.58
CA ALA A 61 -12.61 -7.39 16.39
C ALA A 61 -11.41 -6.95 15.54
N ALA A 62 -11.02 -7.74 14.54
CA ALA A 62 -9.93 -7.38 13.63
C ALA A 62 -10.23 -6.11 12.82
N ARG A 63 -11.49 -5.93 12.37
CA ARG A 63 -11.91 -4.71 11.65
C ARG A 63 -11.92 -3.49 12.56
N GLN A 64 -12.42 -3.62 13.78
CA GLN A 64 -12.39 -2.55 14.79
C GLN A 64 -10.95 -2.16 15.11
N LEU A 65 -10.09 -3.14 15.35
CA LEU A 65 -8.69 -2.92 15.66
C LEU A 65 -7.91 -2.31 14.48
N ALA A 66 -8.18 -2.75 13.25
CA ALA A 66 -7.63 -2.12 12.03
C ALA A 66 -8.10 -0.66 11.88
N GLY A 67 -9.33 -0.36 12.29
CA GLY A 67 -9.88 0.99 12.35
C GLY A 67 -9.35 1.85 13.52
N GLY A 68 -8.53 1.28 14.41
CA GLY A 68 -7.96 1.98 15.57
C GLY A 68 -8.83 1.95 16.84
N ASP A 69 -9.92 1.19 16.85
CA ASP A 69 -10.80 1.05 18.02
C ASP A 69 -10.26 -0.01 19.01
N LEU A 70 -9.18 0.35 19.70
CA LEU A 70 -8.59 -0.48 20.74
C LEU A 70 -9.55 -0.72 21.93
N PRO A 71 -10.31 0.28 22.43
CA PRO A 71 -11.27 0.06 23.52
C PRO A 71 -12.39 -0.92 23.16
N GLY A 72 -13.01 -0.78 21.97
CA GLY A 72 -14.04 -1.68 21.49
C GLY A 72 -13.53 -3.10 21.28
N THR A 73 -12.32 -3.23 20.73
CA THR A 73 -11.64 -4.52 20.57
C THR A 73 -11.34 -5.18 21.92
N LEU A 74 -10.88 -4.41 22.91
CA LEU A 74 -10.59 -4.93 24.26
C LEU A 74 -11.87 -5.38 24.98
N ALA A 75 -12.98 -4.69 24.77
CA ALA A 75 -14.28 -5.12 25.30
C ALA A 75 -14.76 -6.43 24.66
N ALA A 76 -14.48 -6.65 23.37
CA ALA A 76 -14.80 -7.89 22.66
C ALA A 76 -13.83 -9.04 23.01
N LEU A 77 -12.56 -8.73 23.30
CA LEU A 77 -11.47 -9.69 23.54
C LEU A 77 -10.73 -9.41 24.87
N PRO A 78 -11.41 -9.45 26.02
CA PRO A 78 -10.79 -9.10 27.30
C PRO A 78 -9.67 -10.06 27.69
N ALA A 79 -9.72 -11.31 27.23
CA ALA A 79 -8.73 -12.35 27.53
C ALA A 79 -7.32 -12.06 26.97
N LEU A 80 -7.20 -11.28 25.89
CA LEU A 80 -5.91 -10.90 25.32
C LEU A 80 -5.22 -9.77 26.11
N GLY A 81 -6.01 -8.98 26.85
CA GLY A 81 -5.52 -7.78 27.50
C GLY A 81 -5.05 -6.70 26.53
N ARG A 82 -4.73 -5.52 27.07
CA ARG A 82 -4.30 -4.37 26.25
C ARG A 82 -2.92 -4.59 25.62
N GLU A 83 -1.97 -5.14 26.38
CA GLU A 83 -0.60 -5.37 25.90
C GLU A 83 -0.57 -6.43 24.79
N GLY A 84 -1.35 -7.50 24.92
CA GLY A 84 -1.47 -8.53 23.89
C GLY A 84 -2.04 -7.97 22.59
N LEU A 85 -3.08 -7.14 22.66
CA LEU A 85 -3.64 -6.46 21.47
C LEU A 85 -2.64 -5.52 20.81
N LEU A 86 -1.86 -4.76 21.59
CA LEU A 86 -0.82 -3.87 21.05
C LEU A 86 0.33 -4.66 20.39
N ALA A 87 0.75 -5.78 20.99
CA ALA A 87 1.75 -6.66 20.41
C ALA A 87 1.27 -7.25 19.07
N LEU A 88 0.02 -7.74 19.04
CA LEU A 88 -0.60 -8.28 17.84
C LEU A 88 -0.70 -7.23 16.72
N TYR A 89 -1.14 -6.02 17.08
CA TYR A 89 -1.20 -4.89 16.16
C TYR A 89 0.18 -4.53 15.63
N GLY A 90 1.19 -4.43 16.51
CA GLY A 90 2.56 -4.14 16.12
C GLY A 90 3.14 -5.18 15.15
N GLN A 91 2.86 -6.47 15.37
CA GLN A 91 3.27 -7.54 14.46
C GLN A 91 2.58 -7.42 13.10
N ALA A 92 1.26 -7.27 13.07
CA ALA A 92 0.50 -7.11 11.83
C ALA A 92 0.94 -5.86 11.05
N PHE A 93 1.21 -4.76 11.77
CA PHE A 93 1.70 -3.52 11.17
C PHE A 93 3.12 -3.69 10.59
N SER A 94 4.00 -4.41 11.29
CA SER A 94 5.34 -4.74 10.77
C SER A 94 5.26 -5.56 9.47
N GLN A 95 4.40 -6.57 9.42
CA GLN A 95 4.15 -7.36 8.21
C GLN A 95 3.60 -6.50 7.07
N LEU A 96 2.66 -5.59 7.36
CA LEU A 96 2.16 -4.62 6.38
C LEU A 96 3.30 -3.76 5.82
N LEU A 97 4.19 -3.23 6.67
CA LEU A 97 5.34 -2.44 6.22
C LEU A 97 6.29 -3.24 5.33
N GLN A 98 6.50 -4.53 5.62
CA GLN A 98 7.30 -5.42 4.76
C GLN A 98 6.64 -5.59 3.38
N VAL A 99 5.33 -5.78 3.33
CA VAL A 99 4.56 -5.86 2.07
C VAL A 99 4.66 -4.56 1.28
N LEU A 100 4.49 -3.40 1.93
CA LEU A 100 4.61 -2.10 1.29
C LEU A 100 6.04 -1.83 0.78
N THR A 101 7.04 -2.30 1.52
CA THR A 101 8.45 -2.24 1.09
C THR A 101 8.65 -3.05 -0.18
N LEU A 102 8.12 -4.27 -0.24
CA LEU A 102 8.19 -5.12 -1.43
C LEU A 102 7.49 -4.47 -2.63
N MET A 103 6.29 -3.92 -2.44
CA MET A 103 5.58 -3.19 -3.50
C MET A 103 6.39 -1.98 -4.00
N THR A 104 7.04 -1.25 -3.10
CA THR A 104 7.90 -0.11 -3.44
C THR A 104 9.11 -0.55 -4.26
N LEU A 105 9.75 -1.66 -3.89
CA LEU A 105 10.87 -2.23 -4.64
C LEU A 105 10.44 -2.69 -6.04
N LEU A 106 9.26 -3.32 -6.15
CA LEU A 106 8.70 -3.72 -7.44
C LEU A 106 8.42 -2.50 -8.33
N ALA A 107 7.82 -1.44 -7.78
CA ALA A 107 7.60 -0.19 -8.51
C ALA A 107 8.93 0.44 -8.98
N ALA A 108 9.95 0.48 -8.11
CA ALA A 108 11.28 0.95 -8.47
C ALA A 108 11.92 0.11 -9.58
N LEU A 109 11.76 -1.22 -9.54
CA LEU A 109 12.24 -2.12 -10.59
C LEU A 109 11.53 -1.85 -11.92
N VAL A 110 10.21 -1.69 -11.92
CA VAL A 110 9.43 -1.35 -13.12
C VAL A 110 9.93 -0.04 -13.72
N VAL A 111 10.07 1.01 -12.90
CA VAL A 111 10.62 2.31 -13.34
C VAL A 111 12.03 2.16 -13.91
N TRP A 112 12.87 1.36 -13.26
CA TRP A 112 14.23 1.13 -13.73
C TRP A 112 14.28 0.37 -15.07
N VAL A 113 13.42 -0.64 -15.26
CA VAL A 113 13.32 -1.38 -16.53
C VAL A 113 12.78 -0.48 -17.65
N THR A 114 11.78 0.35 -17.38
CA THR A 114 11.17 1.21 -18.41
C THR A 114 12.06 2.38 -18.82
N LEU A 115 12.92 2.88 -17.92
CA LEU A 115 13.87 3.97 -18.20
C LEU A 115 15.22 3.48 -18.76
N ARG A 116 15.44 2.17 -18.91
CA ARG A 116 16.66 1.64 -19.54
C ARG A 116 16.62 1.88 -21.06
N GLU A 117 17.21 2.98 -21.52
CA GLU A 117 17.48 3.20 -22.93
C GLU A 117 18.58 2.23 -23.44
N PRO A 118 18.42 1.59 -24.61
CA PRO A 118 19.50 0.88 -25.27
C PRO A 118 20.64 1.87 -25.56
N ARG A 119 21.86 1.59 -25.08
CA ARG A 119 23.06 2.36 -25.44
C ARG A 119 23.15 2.43 -26.96
N GLN A 120 22.96 3.61 -27.55
CA GLN A 120 23.22 3.79 -28.98
C GLN A 120 24.73 3.59 -29.22
N PRO A 121 25.13 2.69 -30.15
CA PRO A 121 26.52 2.60 -30.56
C PRO A 121 26.96 3.97 -31.10
N GLY A 122 28.02 4.53 -30.54
CA GLY A 122 28.60 5.78 -31.04
C GLY A 122 29.03 5.64 -32.50
N PRO A 123 28.94 6.70 -33.31
CA PRO A 123 29.26 6.64 -34.73
C PRO A 123 30.73 6.22 -34.93
N PRO A 124 31.03 5.40 -35.96
CA PRO A 124 32.39 4.95 -36.23
C PRO A 124 33.30 6.15 -36.50
N ALA A 125 34.48 6.14 -35.88
CA ALA A 125 35.52 7.13 -36.12
C ALA A 125 35.97 7.05 -37.60
N ALA A 126 35.96 8.21 -38.26
CA ALA A 126 36.35 8.38 -39.66
C ALA A 126 37.87 8.24 -39.86
#